data_AF-A0A431V9J1-F1
#
_entry.id   AF-A0A431V9J1-F1
#
_cell.length_a   1.000
_cell.length_b   1.000
_cell.length_c   1.000
_cell.angle_alpha   90.00
_cell.angle_beta   90.00
_cell.angle_gamma   90.00
#
_symmetry.space_group_name_H-M   'P 1'
#
loop_
_entity.id
_entity.type
_entity.pdbx_description
1 polymer ?
#
loop_
_entity_poly.entity_id
_entity_poly.type
_entity_poly.pdbx_seq_one_letter_code
_entity_poly.pdbx_strand_id
1 'polypeptide(L)'
;MSASLYDSDFYAWANEQAALLRAGKLSAADIEHIAEEIESMGRSEKRELVNRLTVLLMHLLKWQYQPLLQGPSWRTTVRIQRADIADHLDDNPSLKSQIPDTITRAYRKARMEAAAETGLPEATFPTACPWPFEQIMDAEFWPE
;
A
#
# COMPACT_ATOMS: atom_id res chain seq x y z
N MET A 1 -26.94 -6.65 -25.26
CA MET A 1 -25.77 -7.43 -24.78
C MET A 1 -26.16 -7.98 -23.43
N SER A 2 -26.17 -9.30 -23.27
CA SER A 2 -26.43 -9.93 -21.96
C SER A 2 -25.27 -9.58 -21.02
N ALA A 3 -25.57 -9.03 -19.84
CA ALA A 3 -24.57 -8.87 -18.79
C ALA A 3 -23.96 -10.25 -18.52
N SER A 4 -22.64 -10.35 -18.57
CA SER A 4 -21.96 -11.60 -18.28
C SER A 4 -22.12 -11.94 -16.79
N LEU A 5 -21.94 -13.21 -16.40
CA LEU A 5 -21.94 -13.57 -14.98
C LEU A 5 -20.86 -12.78 -14.22
N TYR A 6 -19.75 -12.46 -14.88
CA TYR A 6 -18.69 -11.58 -14.37
C TYR A 6 -19.22 -10.19 -13.97
N ASP A 7 -20.03 -9.54 -14.83
CA ASP A 7 -20.56 -8.19 -14.56
C ASP A 7 -21.69 -8.17 -13.53
N SER A 8 -22.44 -9.28 -13.42
CA SER A 8 -23.72 -9.32 -12.69
C SER A 8 -23.65 -10.05 -11.35
N ASP A 9 -22.77 -11.05 -11.23
CA ASP A 9 -22.51 -11.81 -10.00
C ASP A 9 -21.06 -12.30 -10.01
N PHE A 10 -20.14 -11.38 -9.72
CA PHE A 10 -18.70 -11.64 -9.67
C PHE A 10 -18.36 -12.82 -8.74
N TYR A 11 -19.07 -12.97 -7.61
CA TYR A 11 -18.81 -14.04 -6.66
C TYR A 11 -19.16 -15.41 -7.24
N ALA A 12 -20.32 -15.54 -7.89
CA ALA A 12 -20.68 -16.77 -8.59
C ALA A 12 -19.70 -17.08 -9.74
N TRP A 13 -19.35 -16.07 -10.54
CA TRP A 13 -18.37 -16.20 -11.62
C TRP A 13 -17.01 -16.69 -11.11
N ALA A 14 -16.46 -16.07 -10.07
CA ALA A 14 -15.15 -16.43 -9.52
C ALA A 14 -15.12 -17.89 -9.01
N ASN A 15 -16.20 -18.34 -8.35
CA ASN A 15 -16.32 -19.73 -7.90
C ASN A 15 -16.43 -20.71 -9.06
N GLU A 16 -17.19 -20.39 -10.10
CA GLU A 16 -17.31 -21.19 -11.31
C GLU A 16 -15.95 -21.31 -12.01
N GLN A 17 -15.26 -20.19 -12.25
CA GLN A 17 -13.94 -20.19 -12.88
C GLN A 17 -12.92 -21.01 -12.07
N ALA A 18 -12.90 -20.85 -10.75
CA ALA A 18 -12.03 -21.65 -9.88
C ALA A 18 -12.33 -23.15 -9.97
N ALA A 19 -13.61 -23.55 -10.09
CA ALA A 19 -13.99 -24.95 -10.29
C ALA A 19 -13.54 -25.49 -11.65
N LEU A 20 -13.70 -24.71 -12.73
CA LEU A 20 -13.25 -25.07 -14.07
C LEU A 20 -11.72 -25.26 -14.14
N LEU A 21 -10.97 -24.33 -13.55
CA LEU A 21 -9.51 -24.41 -13.46
C LEU A 21 -9.05 -25.65 -12.67
N ARG A 22 -9.64 -25.92 -11.50
CA ARG A 22 -9.33 -27.14 -10.70
C ARG A 22 -9.65 -28.43 -11.44
N ALA A 23 -10.69 -28.43 -12.28
CA ALA A 23 -11.07 -29.56 -13.11
C ALA A 23 -10.23 -29.69 -14.41
N GLY A 24 -9.27 -28.79 -14.65
CA GLY A 24 -8.45 -28.76 -15.87
C GLY A 24 -9.21 -28.38 -17.14
N LYS A 25 -10.42 -27.81 -17.01
CA LYS A 25 -11.30 -27.46 -18.14
C LYS A 25 -10.99 -26.08 -18.70
N LEU A 26 -9.74 -25.88 -19.13
CA LEU A 26 -9.23 -24.57 -19.59
C LEU A 26 -10.02 -24.01 -20.77
N SER A 27 -10.52 -24.85 -21.67
CA SER A 27 -11.32 -24.41 -22.84
C SER A 27 -12.70 -23.84 -22.48
N ALA A 28 -13.19 -24.11 -21.26
CA ALA A 28 -14.46 -23.59 -20.75
C ALA A 28 -14.27 -22.42 -19.79
N ALA A 29 -13.03 -22.17 -19.34
CA ALA A 29 -12.71 -21.08 -18.43
C ALA A 29 -12.60 -19.75 -19.19
N ASP A 30 -13.01 -18.69 -18.52
CA ASP A 30 -12.94 -17.31 -19.00
C ASP A 30 -11.53 -16.75 -18.81
N ILE A 31 -10.59 -17.23 -19.63
CA ILE A 31 -9.15 -16.99 -19.45
C ILE A 31 -8.79 -15.50 -19.48
N GLU A 32 -9.49 -14.69 -20.26
CA GLU A 32 -9.24 -13.25 -20.38
C GLU A 32 -9.52 -12.54 -19.06
N HIS A 33 -10.75 -12.64 -18.54
CA HIS A 33 -11.10 -12.03 -17.26
C HIS A 33 -10.32 -12.62 -16.08
N ILE A 34 -9.99 -13.92 -16.11
CA ILE A 34 -9.12 -14.54 -15.08
C ILE A 34 -7.73 -13.88 -15.07
N ALA A 35 -7.13 -13.66 -16.24
CA ALA A 35 -5.82 -13.01 -16.34
C ALA A 35 -5.89 -11.57 -15.82
N GLU A 36 -6.93 -10.82 -16.21
CA GLU A 36 -7.16 -9.45 -15.73
C GLU A 36 -7.26 -9.39 -14.19
N GLU A 37 -7.99 -10.32 -13.58
CA GLU A 37 -8.13 -10.40 -12.12
C GLU A 37 -6.81 -10.73 -11.43
N ILE A 38 -6.02 -11.67 -11.96
CA ILE A 38 -4.68 -12.00 -11.42
C ILE A 38 -3.75 -10.79 -11.49
N GLU A 39 -3.74 -10.07 -12.61
CA GLU A 39 -2.97 -8.83 -12.72
C GLU A 39 -3.49 -7.75 -11.78
N SER A 40 -4.81 -7.67 -11.60
CA SER A 40 -5.47 -6.72 -10.69
C SER A 40 -5.05 -6.97 -9.23
N MET A 41 -5.00 -8.24 -8.82
CA MET A 41 -4.48 -8.68 -7.52
C MET A 41 -3.01 -8.26 -7.35
N GLY A 42 -2.14 -8.51 -8.33
CA GLY A 42 -0.75 -8.03 -8.24
C GLY A 42 -0.66 -6.51 -8.09
N ARG A 43 -1.52 -5.75 -8.79
CA ARG A 43 -1.62 -4.30 -8.65
C ARG A 43 -2.18 -3.88 -7.29
N SER A 44 -3.05 -4.66 -6.64
CA SER A 44 -3.59 -4.33 -5.31
C SER A 44 -2.52 -4.46 -4.24
N GLU A 45 -1.70 -5.51 -4.27
CA GLU A 45 -0.62 -5.71 -3.28
C GLU A 45 0.39 -4.57 -3.32
N LYS A 46 0.76 -4.09 -4.53
CA LYS A 46 1.61 -2.91 -4.67
C LYS A 46 0.93 -1.63 -4.19
N ARG A 47 -0.38 -1.47 -4.42
CA ARG A 47 -1.15 -0.31 -3.93
C ARG A 47 -1.23 -0.30 -2.41
N GLU A 48 -1.38 -1.47 -1.79
CA GLU A 48 -1.42 -1.60 -0.34
C GLU A 48 -0.09 -1.19 0.31
N LEU A 49 1.05 -1.65 -0.24
CA LEU A 49 2.36 -1.20 0.22
C LEU A 49 2.51 0.34 0.14
N VAL A 50 2.05 0.96 -0.96
CA VAL A 50 2.05 2.42 -1.09
C VAL A 50 1.19 3.08 -0.03
N ASN A 51 0.00 2.55 0.26
CA ASN A 51 -0.91 3.12 1.26
C ASN A 51 -0.31 3.05 2.67
N ARG A 52 0.23 1.89 3.07
CA ARG A 52 0.87 1.72 4.38
C ARG A 52 2.09 2.64 4.55
N LEU A 53 2.95 2.70 3.53
CA LEU A 53 4.08 3.63 3.50
C LEU A 53 3.61 5.09 3.56
N THR A 54 2.48 5.44 2.94
CA THR A 54 1.93 6.81 2.99
C THR A 54 1.59 7.19 4.42
N VAL A 55 0.86 6.33 5.14
CA VAL A 55 0.47 6.57 6.53
C VAL A 55 1.70 6.66 7.44
N LEU A 56 2.67 5.76 7.27
CA LEU A 56 3.92 5.77 8.03
C LEU A 56 4.69 7.07 7.82
N LEU A 57 4.97 7.43 6.57
CA LEU A 57 5.74 8.62 6.21
C LEU A 57 5.04 9.91 6.65
N MET A 58 3.71 9.96 6.55
CA MET A 58 2.93 11.10 7.03
C MET A 58 3.12 11.29 8.54
N HIS A 59 3.05 10.22 9.31
CA HIS A 59 3.24 10.30 10.76
C HIS A 59 4.69 10.64 11.14
N LEU A 60 5.68 10.18 10.38
CA LEU A 60 7.09 10.59 10.59
C LEU A 60 7.28 12.08 10.28
N LEU A 61 6.65 12.63 9.23
CA LEU A 61 6.65 14.07 8.96
C LEU A 61 5.96 14.84 10.11
N LYS A 62 4.76 14.44 10.51
CA LYS A 62 4.05 15.08 11.65
C LYS A 62 4.89 15.04 12.93
N TRP A 63 5.57 13.92 13.17
CA TRP A 63 6.45 13.76 14.31
C TRP A 63 7.57 14.80 14.34
N GLN A 64 8.25 14.99 13.20
CA GLN A 64 9.34 15.95 13.06
C GLN A 64 8.84 17.40 13.20
N TYR A 65 7.74 17.74 12.54
CA TYR A 65 7.31 19.13 12.39
C TYR A 65 6.29 19.60 13.45
N GLN A 66 5.79 18.70 14.31
CA GLN A 66 4.90 19.03 15.43
C GLN A 66 5.37 18.37 16.74
N PRO A 67 6.56 18.73 17.26
CA PRO A 67 7.14 18.08 18.45
C PRO A 67 6.24 18.17 19.70
N LEU A 68 5.44 19.22 19.81
CA LEU A 68 4.49 19.42 20.92
C LEU A 68 3.27 18.48 20.87
N LEU A 69 3.03 17.81 19.75
CA LEU A 69 1.87 16.92 19.53
C LEU A 69 2.26 15.45 19.45
N GLN A 70 3.53 15.11 19.74
CA GLN A 70 4.04 13.73 19.75
C GLN A 70 3.36 12.89 20.85
N GLY A 71 2.21 12.32 20.53
CA GLY A 71 1.39 11.55 21.46
C GLY A 71 1.59 10.02 21.37
N PRO A 72 1.03 9.25 22.33
CA PRO A 72 1.00 7.80 22.27
C PRO A 72 0.30 7.25 21.03
N SER A 73 -0.76 7.91 20.57
CA SER A 73 -1.50 7.52 19.35
C SER A 73 -0.60 7.49 18.11
N TRP A 74 0.19 8.54 17.87
CA TRP A 74 1.11 8.58 16.72
C TRP A 74 2.22 7.54 16.84
N ARG A 75 2.74 7.32 18.06
CA ARG A 75 3.73 6.26 18.30
C ARG A 75 3.18 4.89 17.93
N THR A 76 1.95 4.60 18.36
CA THR A 76 1.25 3.35 18.05
C THR A 76 1.03 3.20 16.56
N THR A 77 0.55 4.24 15.86
CA THR A 77 0.35 4.18 14.40
C THR A 77 1.65 3.88 13.66
N VAL A 78 2.75 4.56 14.00
CA VAL A 78 4.06 4.31 13.37
C VAL A 78 4.52 2.88 13.59
N ARG A 79 4.41 2.36 14.82
CA ARG A 79 4.81 0.98 15.15
C ARG A 79 3.97 -0.06 14.40
N ILE A 80 2.65 0.13 14.35
CA ILE A 80 1.74 -0.78 13.62
C ILE A 80 2.06 -0.74 12.13
N GLN A 81 2.21 0.44 11.53
CA GLN A 81 2.53 0.51 10.11
C GLN A 81 3.87 -0.14 9.77
N ARG A 82 4.90 0.00 10.62
CA ARG A 82 6.17 -0.72 10.43
C ARG A 82 5.98 -2.24 10.50
N ALA A 83 5.25 -2.75 11.47
CA ALA A 83 4.97 -4.18 11.60
C ALA A 83 4.20 -4.69 10.38
N ASP A 84 3.09 -4.04 10.03
CA ASP A 84 2.25 -4.47 8.92
C ASP A 84 2.97 -4.37 7.56
N ILE A 85 3.85 -3.39 7.36
CA ILE A 85 4.67 -3.30 6.14
C ILE A 85 5.68 -4.46 6.08
N ALA A 86 6.28 -4.83 7.20
CA ALA A 86 7.21 -5.95 7.26
C ALA A 86 6.48 -7.26 6.92
N ASP A 87 5.34 -7.53 7.57
CA ASP A 87 4.50 -8.70 7.31
C ASP A 87 4.06 -8.74 5.83
N HIS A 88 3.60 -7.60 5.29
CA HIS A 88 3.18 -7.49 3.89
C HIS A 88 4.31 -7.81 2.89
N LEU A 89 5.53 -7.38 3.19
CA LEU A 89 6.71 -7.66 2.36
C LEU A 89 7.22 -9.09 2.51
N ASP A 90 6.96 -9.75 3.63
CA ASP A 90 7.30 -11.15 3.84
C ASP A 90 6.29 -12.09 3.16
N ASP A 91 5.01 -11.71 3.14
CA ASP A 91 3.98 -12.38 2.33
C ASP A 91 4.20 -12.15 0.82
N ASN A 92 4.78 -11.00 0.43
CA ASN A 92 4.99 -10.58 -0.96
C ASN A 92 6.46 -10.22 -1.26
N PRO A 93 7.41 -11.17 -1.21
CA PRO A 93 8.85 -10.86 -1.28
C PRO A 93 9.29 -10.19 -2.60
N SER A 94 8.57 -10.40 -3.70
CA SER A 94 8.85 -9.76 -4.98
C SER A 94 8.63 -8.24 -4.95
N LEU A 95 7.79 -7.73 -4.03
CA LEU A 95 7.57 -6.29 -3.83
C LEU A 95 8.80 -5.58 -3.27
N LYS A 96 9.76 -6.29 -2.68
CA LYS A 96 11.03 -5.68 -2.20
C LYS A 96 11.76 -4.95 -3.34
N SER A 97 11.66 -5.46 -4.58
CA SER A 97 12.20 -4.79 -5.77
C SER A 97 11.51 -3.47 -6.14
N GLN A 98 10.27 -3.27 -5.66
CA GLN A 98 9.44 -2.10 -5.97
C GLN A 98 9.57 -0.98 -4.93
N ILE A 99 10.29 -1.22 -3.82
CA ILE A 99 10.42 -0.28 -2.69
C ILE A 99 10.78 1.15 -3.14
N PRO A 100 11.76 1.38 -4.04
CA PRO A 100 12.11 2.74 -4.46
C PRO A 100 10.93 3.50 -5.09
N ASP A 101 10.22 2.87 -6.03
CA ASP A 101 9.03 3.46 -6.67
C ASP A 101 7.90 3.68 -5.65
N THR A 102 7.66 2.70 -4.78
CA THR A 102 6.57 2.81 -3.80
C THR A 102 6.85 3.90 -2.77
N ILE A 103 8.09 4.12 -2.34
CA ILE A 103 8.47 5.24 -1.47
C ILE A 103 8.24 6.57 -2.17
N THR A 104 8.69 6.74 -3.42
CA THR A 104 8.47 7.99 -4.17
C THR A 104 6.98 8.31 -4.26
N ARG A 105 6.14 7.31 -4.58
CA ARG A 105 4.69 7.48 -4.69
C ARG A 105 4.03 7.75 -3.34
N ALA A 106 4.43 7.02 -2.30
CA ALA A 106 3.89 7.15 -0.95
C ALA A 106 4.27 8.50 -0.33
N TYR A 107 5.52 8.91 -0.46
CA TYR A 107 6.01 10.17 0.11
C TYR A 107 5.30 11.38 -0.50
N ARG A 108 5.05 11.38 -1.81
CA ARG A 108 4.25 12.44 -2.44
C ARG A 108 2.87 12.59 -1.79
N LYS A 109 2.18 11.47 -1.49
CA LYS A 109 0.89 11.49 -0.79
C LYS A 109 1.05 11.95 0.65
N ALA A 110 2.03 11.38 1.36
CA ALA A 110 2.32 11.67 2.77
C ALA A 110 2.60 13.16 3.01
N ARG A 111 3.30 13.83 2.09
CA ARG A 111 3.53 15.30 2.15
C ARG A 111 2.23 16.09 2.07
N MET A 112 1.34 15.74 1.15
CA MET A 112 0.04 16.42 1.00
C MET A 112 -0.84 16.19 2.23
N GLU A 113 -0.88 14.96 2.75
CA GLU A 113 -1.65 14.62 3.95
C GLU A 113 -1.05 15.28 5.21
N ALA A 114 0.28 15.30 5.35
CA ALA A 114 0.94 15.99 6.45
C ALA A 114 0.68 17.50 6.41
N ALA A 115 0.72 18.13 5.23
CA ALA A 115 0.36 19.55 5.08
C ALA A 115 -1.08 19.81 5.52
N ALA A 116 -2.02 18.97 5.09
CA ALA A 116 -3.42 19.09 5.46
C ALA A 116 -3.67 18.92 6.97
N GLU A 117 -3.05 17.92 7.61
CA GLU A 117 -3.27 17.64 9.04
C GLU A 117 -2.51 18.58 9.98
N THR A 118 -1.32 19.05 9.56
CA THR A 118 -0.50 19.94 10.39
C THR A 118 -0.92 21.41 10.26
N GLY A 119 -1.59 21.77 9.15
CA GLY A 119 -1.86 23.15 8.76
C GLY A 119 -0.63 23.91 8.24
N LEU A 120 0.51 23.23 8.07
CA LEU A 120 1.73 23.82 7.52
C LEU A 120 1.68 23.81 5.98
N PRO A 121 2.28 24.81 5.30
CA PRO A 121 2.42 24.78 3.85
C PRO A 121 3.17 23.52 3.39
N GLU A 122 2.75 22.90 2.28
CA GLU A 122 3.41 21.70 1.74
C GLU A 122 4.90 21.92 1.46
N ALA A 123 5.29 23.15 1.10
CA ALA A 123 6.68 23.56 0.88
C ALA A 123 7.57 23.46 2.14
N THR A 124 6.98 23.33 3.33
CA THR A 124 7.70 23.08 4.59
C THR A 124 8.38 21.72 4.60
N PHE A 125 7.79 20.74 3.90
CA PHE A 125 8.30 19.37 3.84
C PHE A 125 9.20 19.20 2.61
N PRO A 126 10.33 18.46 2.73
CA PRO A 126 11.24 18.19 1.61
C PRO A 126 10.50 17.59 0.42
N THR A 127 10.87 17.96 -0.81
CA THR A 127 10.18 17.50 -2.03
C THR A 127 10.37 16.01 -2.33
N ALA A 128 11.49 15.43 -1.89
CA ALA A 128 11.78 13.99 -1.93
C ALA A 128 11.94 13.43 -0.51
N CYS A 129 11.72 12.13 -0.35
CA CYS A 129 11.80 11.49 0.96
C CYS A 129 13.23 11.61 1.49
N PRO A 130 13.44 12.21 2.68
CA PRO A 130 14.79 12.43 3.21
C PRO A 130 15.39 11.18 3.86
N TRP A 131 14.59 10.11 4.03
CA TRP A 131 14.98 8.91 4.73
C TRP A 131 15.05 7.71 3.76
N PRO A 132 16.12 6.90 3.79
CA PRO A 132 16.15 5.62 3.11
C PRO A 132 15.17 4.63 3.74
N PHE A 133 14.81 3.58 3.00
CA PHE A 133 13.84 2.58 3.45
C PHE A 133 14.22 1.95 4.79
N GLU A 134 15.50 1.62 4.96
CA GLU A 134 16.04 0.98 6.14
C GLU A 134 15.81 1.85 7.39
N GLN A 135 15.98 3.17 7.24
CA GLN A 135 15.73 4.13 8.32
C GLN A 135 14.22 4.30 8.59
N ILE A 136 13.39 4.36 7.55
CA ILE A 136 11.92 4.44 7.70
C ILE A 136 11.40 3.26 8.54
N MET A 137 11.94 2.06 8.31
CA MET A 137 11.52 0.82 8.94
C MET A 137 12.18 0.54 10.30
N ASP A 138 13.25 1.23 10.66
CA ASP A 138 13.94 1.06 11.94
C ASP A 138 13.02 1.45 13.11
N ALA A 139 12.84 0.53 14.06
CA ALA A 139 11.99 0.72 15.24
C ALA A 139 12.46 1.87 16.14
N GLU A 140 13.76 2.14 16.17
CA GLU A 140 14.38 3.18 16.99
C GLU A 140 14.44 4.53 16.26
N PHE A 141 14.13 4.56 14.96
CA PHE A 141 14.15 5.79 14.20
C PHE A 141 12.92 6.67 14.47
N TRP A 142 13.17 7.88 14.94
CA TRP A 142 12.22 8.98 15.08
C TRP A 142 12.89 10.29 14.63
N PRO A 143 12.35 11.00 13.63
CA PRO A 143 13.01 12.20 13.09
C PRO A 143 13.00 13.37 14.09
N GLU A 144 14.10 14.14 14.09
CA GLU A 144 14.29 15.36 14.89
C GLU A 144 14.03 16.64 14.08
#